data_AF-A0A6B3EHJ8-F1
#
_entry.id   AF-A0A6B3EHJ8-F1
#
_cell.length_a   1.000
_cell.length_b   1.000
_cell.length_c   1.000
_cell.angle_alpha   90.00
_cell.angle_beta   90.00
_cell.angle_gamma   90.00
#
_symmetry.space_group_name_H-M   'P 1'
#
loop_
_entity.id
_entity.type
_entity.pdbx_description
1 polymer ?
#
loop_
_entity_poly.entity_id
_entity_poly.type
_entity_poly.pdbx_seq_one_letter_code
_entity_poly.pdbx_strand_id
1 'polypeptide(L)'
;DLVRALRAEGTTVLLTTHYLEEAEELADRLAILHAGRINVTGTVEEVLASQPARISFRLPASHRPEDLPPLARLWAEPAGARADRLAPP
;
A
#
# COMPACT_ATOMS: atom_id res chain seq x y z
N ASP A 1 -18.83 -11.34 -5.26
CA ASP A 1 -20.16 -11.72 -4.71
C ASP A 1 -20.15 -12.92 -3.76
N LEU A 2 -19.66 -14.10 -4.15
CA LEU A 2 -19.69 -15.30 -3.30
C LEU A 2 -19.00 -15.11 -1.93
N VAL A 3 -17.78 -14.56 -1.90
CA VAL A 3 -17.04 -14.31 -0.65
C VAL A 3 -17.81 -13.38 0.29
N ARG A 4 -18.45 -12.35 -0.25
CA ARG A 4 -19.28 -11.41 0.52
C ARG A 4 -20.51 -12.09 1.11
N ALA A 5 -21.17 -12.96 0.34
CA ALA A 5 -22.32 -13.73 0.82
C ALA A 5 -21.93 -14.68 1.97
N LEU A 6 -20.85 -15.45 1.80
CA LEU A 6 -20.35 -16.35 2.85
C LEU A 6 -20.01 -15.60 4.14
N ARG A 7 -19.36 -14.44 4.02
CA ARG A 7 -19.06 -13.56 5.17
C ARG A 7 -20.35 -13.05 5.84
N ALA A 8 -21.34 -12.62 5.04
CA ALA A 8 -22.62 -12.13 5.56
C ALA A 8 -23.42 -13.21 6.32
N GLU A 9 -23.21 -14.48 5.96
CA GLU A 9 -23.79 -15.65 6.63
C GLU A 9 -23.00 -16.10 7.89
N GLY A 10 -21.92 -15.39 8.25
CA GLY A 10 -21.10 -15.71 9.42
C GLY A 10 -20.02 -16.77 9.17
N THR A 11 -19.78 -17.15 7.91
CA THR A 11 -18.71 -18.08 7.57
C THR A 11 -17.36 -17.39 7.70
N THR A 12 -16.39 -18.04 8.37
CA THR A 12 -15.00 -17.58 8.37
C THR A 12 -14.33 -17.94 7.04
N VAL A 13 -13.79 -16.95 6.35
CA VAL A 13 -13.14 -17.11 5.04
C VAL A 13 -11.66 -16.80 5.15
N LEU A 14 -10.82 -17.71 4.65
CA LEU A 14 -9.41 -17.45 4.39
C LEU A 14 -9.24 -17.18 2.88
N LEU A 15 -8.95 -15.93 2.53
CA LEU A 15 -8.68 -15.52 1.17
C LEU A 15 -7.17 -15.32 0.98
N THR A 16 -6.62 -15.89 -0.09
CA THR A 16 -5.25 -15.61 -0.53
C THR A 16 -5.31 -14.90 -1.87
N THR A 17 -4.78 -13.69 -1.95
CA THR A 17 -4.68 -12.91 -3.18
C THR A 17 -3.35 -12.18 -3.20
N HIS A 18 -2.85 -11.88 -4.40
CA HIS A 18 -1.71 -11.00 -4.60
C HIS A 18 -2.14 -9.57 -4.99
N TYR A 19 -3.44 -9.32 -5.10
CA TYR A 19 -4.02 -7.99 -5.31
C TYR A 19 -4.39 -7.37 -3.97
N LEU A 20 -3.72 -6.28 -3.60
CA LEU A 20 -3.96 -5.63 -2.31
C LEU A 20 -5.36 -5.03 -2.25
N GLU A 21 -5.85 -4.51 -3.38
CA GLU A 21 -7.17 -3.88 -3.49
C GLU A 21 -8.29 -4.86 -3.13
N GLU A 22 -8.18 -6.12 -3.54
CA GLU A 22 -9.16 -7.17 -3.21
C GLU A 22 -9.12 -7.51 -1.72
N ALA A 23 -7.92 -7.57 -1.13
CA ALA A 23 -7.77 -7.80 0.30
C ALA A 23 -8.32 -6.63 1.13
N GLU A 24 -8.12 -5.39 0.69
CA GLU A 24 -8.72 -4.19 1.29
C GLU A 24 -10.25 -4.20 1.21
N GLU A 25 -10.82 -4.66 0.10
CA GLU A 25 -12.26 -4.64 -0.14
C GLU A 25 -13.03 -5.75 0.62
N LEU A 26 -12.36 -6.87 0.92
CA LEU A 26 -13.00 -8.09 1.41
C LEU A 26 -12.56 -8.54 2.81
N ALA A 27 -11.36 -8.21 3.25
CA ALA A 27 -10.79 -8.77 4.47
C ALA A 27 -10.95 -7.85 5.69
N ASP A 28 -11.27 -8.45 6.84
CA ASP A 28 -11.23 -7.76 8.13
C ASP A 28 -9.79 -7.63 8.67
N ARG A 29 -8.91 -8.56 8.26
CA ARG A 29 -7.51 -8.66 8.69
C ARG A 29 -6.62 -9.06 7.53
N LEU A 30 -5.38 -8.57 7.55
CA LEU A 30 -4.36 -8.84 6.53
C LEU A 30 -3.15 -9.55 7.14
N ALA A 31 -2.52 -10.42 6.35
CA ALA A 31 -1.21 -10.99 6.65
C ALA A 31 -0.37 -11.01 5.37
N ILE A 32 0.86 -10.48 5.43
CA ILE A 32 1.79 -10.46 4.30
C ILE A 32 2.73 -11.66 4.42
N LEU A 33 2.59 -12.61 3.50
CA LEU A 33 3.45 -13.79 3.40
C LEU A 33 4.65 -13.48 2.50
N HIS A 34 5.86 -13.67 3.02
CA HIS A 34 7.10 -13.54 2.25
C HIS A 34 8.07 -14.66 2.61
N ALA A 35 8.56 -15.38 1.61
CA ALA A 35 9.49 -16.51 1.77
C ALA A 35 9.03 -17.55 2.83
N GLY A 36 7.74 -17.90 2.82
CA GLY A 36 7.15 -18.89 3.73
C GLY A 36 6.95 -18.39 5.17
N ARG A 37 7.09 -17.09 5.44
CA ARG A 37 6.89 -16.49 6.76
C ARG A 37 5.93 -15.31 6.71
N ILE A 38 5.13 -15.15 7.76
CA ILE A 38 4.29 -13.96 7.93
C ILE A 38 5.19 -12.83 8.41
N ASN A 39 5.40 -11.84 7.56
CA ASN A 39 6.23 -10.67 7.88
C ASN A 39 5.44 -9.59 8.63
N VAL A 40 4.14 -9.50 8.37
CA VAL A 40 3.25 -8.48 8.96
C VAL A 40 1.85 -9.06 9.08
N THR A 41 1.14 -8.72 10.15
CA THR A 41 -0.26 -9.10 10.36
C THR A 41 -0.98 -8.06 11.22
N GLY A 42 -2.27 -7.85 10.95
CA GLY A 42 -3.09 -6.87 11.67
C GLY A 42 -4.45 -6.69 11.01
N THR A 43 -5.20 -5.69 11.45
CA THR A 43 -6.30 -5.14 10.65
C THR A 43 -5.74 -4.51 9.37
N VAL A 44 -6.59 -4.37 8.35
CA VAL A 44 -6.17 -3.73 7.09
C VAL A 44 -5.61 -2.33 7.36
N GLU A 45 -6.30 -1.52 8.18
CA GLU A 45 -5.87 -0.16 8.52
C GLU A 45 -4.50 -0.13 9.21
N GLU A 46 -4.26 -0.98 10.21
CA GLU A 46 -2.97 -1.07 10.90
C GLU A 46 -1.83 -1.44 9.94
N VAL A 47 -2.07 -2.43 9.07
CA VAL A 47 -1.05 -2.91 8.14
C VAL A 47 -0.71 -1.84 7.10
N LEU A 48 -1.72 -1.18 6.51
CA LEU A 48 -1.50 -0.10 5.53
C LEU A 48 -0.81 1.11 6.16
N ALA A 49 -1.20 1.51 7.37
CA ALA A 49 -0.57 2.63 8.08
C ALA A 49 0.90 2.35 8.44
N SER A 50 1.25 1.07 8.69
CA SER A 50 2.62 0.67 9.06
C SER A 50 3.61 0.66 7.89
N GLN A 51 3.13 0.71 6.64
CA GLN A 51 3.93 0.53 5.43
C GLN A 51 3.79 1.75 4.50
N PRO A 52 4.44 2.89 4.79
CA PRO A 52 4.41 4.04 3.89
C PRO A 52 5.07 3.68 2.55
N ALA A 53 4.34 3.80 1.46
CA ALA A 53 4.88 3.60 0.11
C ALA A 53 5.89 4.71 -0.21
N ARG A 54 7.17 4.36 -0.30
CA ARG A 54 8.23 5.26 -0.77
C ARG A 54 8.60 4.91 -2.21
N ILE A 55 8.38 5.84 -3.12
CA ILE A 55 8.86 5.76 -4.49
C ILE A 55 10.10 6.63 -4.60
N SER A 56 11.23 6.03 -4.99
CA SER A 56 12.48 6.73 -5.24
C SER A 56 12.98 6.45 -6.65
N PHE A 57 13.42 7.48 -7.34
CA PHE A 57 14.01 7.38 -8.67
C PHE A 57 15.18 8.36 -8.80
N ARG A 58 16.07 8.10 -9.75
CA ARG A 58 17.15 9.03 -10.10
C ARG A 58 16.70 9.93 -11.23
N LEU A 59 16.99 11.21 -11.11
CA LEU A 59 16.81 12.16 -12.19
C LEU A 59 17.94 12.00 -13.23
N PRO A 60 17.64 12.11 -14.54
CA PRO A 60 18.67 12.27 -15.55
C PRO A 60 19.52 13.51 -15.27
N ALA A 61 20.78 13.51 -15.67
CA ALA A 61 21.69 14.64 -15.44
C ALA A 61 21.20 15.98 -16.06
N SER A 62 20.31 15.91 -17.06
CA SER A 62 19.68 17.06 -17.69
C SER A 62 18.52 17.68 -16.91
N HIS A 63 18.07 17.05 -15.82
CA HIS A 63 16.90 17.49 -15.05
C HIS A 63 17.28 17.75 -13.59
N ARG A 64 16.62 18.74 -13.01
CA ARG A 64 16.76 19.15 -11.62
C ARG A 64 15.44 18.91 -10.89
N PRO A 65 15.45 18.70 -9.56
CA PRO A 65 14.22 18.49 -8.79
C PRO A 65 13.17 19.59 -8.98
N GLU A 66 13.60 20.84 -9.19
CA GLU A 66 12.75 21.98 -9.48
C GLU A 66 12.03 21.93 -10.85
N ASP A 67 12.48 21.09 -11.78
CA ASP A 67 11.82 20.87 -13.07
C ASP A 67 10.62 19.92 -12.97
N LEU A 68 10.47 19.21 -11.84
CA LEU A 68 9.37 18.29 -11.62
C LEU A 68 8.07 19.06 -11.35
N PRO A 69 6.93 18.60 -11.90
CA PRO A 69 5.63 19.15 -11.53
C PRO A 69 5.41 18.97 -10.02
N PRO A 70 4.70 19.91 -9.35
CA PRO A 70 4.36 19.75 -7.94
C PRO A 70 3.66 18.41 -7.71
N LEU A 71 4.26 17.54 -6.90
CA LEU A 71 3.74 16.19 -6.67
C LEU A 71 2.32 16.21 -6.08
N ALA A 72 2.00 17.23 -5.27
CA ALA A 72 0.66 17.47 -4.73
C ALA A 72 -0.43 17.64 -5.81
N ARG A 73 -0.06 17.94 -7.07
CA ARG A 73 -1.01 18.04 -8.20
C ARG A 73 -1.18 16.72 -8.96
N LEU A 74 -0.30 15.73 -8.75
CA LEU A 74 -0.30 14.45 -9.45
C LEU A 74 -1.04 13.34 -8.68
N TRP A 75 -1.41 13.59 -7.44
CA TRP A 75 -2.13 12.65 -6.58
C TRP A 75 -3.21 13.39 -5.79
N ALA A 76 -4.43 12.88 -5.74
CA ALA A 76 -5.45 13.41 -4.83
C ALA A 76 -5.07 13.00 -3.40
N GLU A 77 -4.45 13.92 -2.65
CA GLU A 77 -3.94 13.76 -1.28
C GLU A 77 -4.69 12.72 -0.42
N PRO A 78 -4.12 11.52 -0.15
CA PRO A 78 -4.30 10.91 1.16
C PRO A 78 -3.34 11.64 2.11
N ALA A 79 -3.83 12.03 3.28
CA ALA A 79 -3.08 12.84 4.23
C ALA A 79 -1.67 12.26 4.50
N GLY A 80 -0.60 13.00 4.15
CA GLY A 80 0.77 12.69 4.60
C GLY A 80 1.86 12.56 3.53
N ALA A 81 1.61 12.84 2.26
CA ALA A 81 2.65 12.79 1.23
C ALA A 81 3.74 13.84 1.47
N ARG A 82 5.01 13.41 1.61
CA ARG A 82 6.18 14.28 1.73
C ARG A 82 7.21 13.95 0.66
N ALA A 83 7.69 15.00 0.00
CA ALA A 83 8.75 14.91 -1.00
C ALA A 83 10.07 15.38 -0.37
N ASP A 84 10.83 14.43 0.17
CA ASP A 84 12.13 14.73 0.77
C ASP A 84 13.26 14.32 -0.18
N ARG A 85 14.28 15.17 -0.31
CA ARG A 85 15.51 14.81 -1.03
C ARG A 85 16.26 13.75 -0.21
N LEU A 86 16.39 12.55 -0.76
CA LEU A 86 17.22 11.51 -0.17
C LEU A 86 18.70 11.94 -0.24
N ALA A 87 19.41 11.90 0.88
CA ALA A 87 20.85 12.05 0.87
C ALA A 87 21.48 10.93 0.00
N PRO A 88 22.53 11.21 -0.77
CA PRO A 88 23.26 10.13 -1.45
C PRO A 88 23.80 9.12 -0.41
N PRO A 89 23.94 7.84 -0.78
CA PRO A 89 24.53 6.82 0.09
C PRO A 89 25.97 7.18 0.48
#